data_AF-A0A1X7R0D6-F1
#
_entry.id   AF-A0A1X7R0D6-F1
#
_cell.length_a   1.000
_cell.length_b   1.000
_cell.length_c   1.000
_cell.angle_alpha   90.00
_cell.angle_beta   90.00
_cell.angle_gamma   90.00
#
_symmetry.space_group_name_H-M   'P 1'
#
loop_
_entity.id
_entity.type
_entity.pdbx_description
1 polymer ?
#
loop_
_entity_poly.entity_id
_entity_poly.type
_entity_poly.pdbx_seq_one_letter_code
_entity_poly.pdbx_strand_id
1 'polypeptide(L)'
;MDIELFLNQPVDLRRSIYYQLEGSFTHLEPPSVEDLYSNNSIELSNNKKKKSSLERSLLDRLYNIYSPFIDIFEYDPDIVLEWLQFSIWLRYDSVILDCLRLNHSYNGSLIGPIDWIYLDNDLKLSYFNRKGLLQTWYTQQEYFGWIVDCEPLDITDLQTDYFRFNMEYFKLSNIPKTLILFEKKKLLNNIYQTKFQTMEENINKIDGIDESKPINNKDNTPIPNFLDNIKDSLASGSSSFYEEEKEDDDEYNDEDTNTFSRLKKRKKRQISENSSKQLDKSVVNVLSYLKKMKNINKISVRGDLLYDGLINSHGIRDRRNNAINYLIKRKIKDIEIFQISDLTEYGFSDLTKWDNLQHLSLINIKYCDMNMIILPKFCWKLTLKNITNLKWFDIVPKFMDNEFEKSYSKTSLPSLEGKQNAKIYYYRKTSGSNIDYKQKLWKTFGTLNRINIQNVSGIIDRVVSIPLTLFSEHRILFQSCPEDIEIACF
;
A
#
# COMPACT_ATOMS: atom_id res chain seq x y z
N MET A 1 5.99 20.27 30.05
CA MET A 1 7.20 20.24 29.19
C MET A 1 7.75 21.65 29.13
N ASP A 2 9.06 21.85 29.23
CA ASP A 2 9.68 23.14 28.91
C ASP A 2 9.92 23.19 27.41
N ILE A 3 9.15 24.05 26.73
CA ILE A 3 9.14 24.17 25.27
C ILE A 3 10.37 24.96 24.79
N GLU A 4 10.77 26.00 25.51
CA GLU A 4 11.90 26.85 25.13
C GLU A 4 13.22 26.08 25.25
N LEU A 5 13.41 25.35 26.36
CA LEU A 5 14.55 24.46 26.55
C LEU A 5 14.66 23.39 25.46
N PHE A 6 13.52 22.87 24.99
CA PHE A 6 13.46 21.86 23.93
C PHE A 6 13.75 22.45 22.54
N LEU A 7 13.14 23.59 22.17
CA LEU A 7 13.36 24.21 20.86
C LEU A 7 14.79 24.74 20.69
N ASN A 8 15.43 25.14 21.80
CA ASN A 8 16.85 25.50 21.85
C ASN A 8 17.81 24.31 21.66
N GLN A 9 17.33 23.06 21.61
CA GLN A 9 18.18 21.90 21.31
C GLN A 9 18.59 21.86 19.82
N PRO A 10 19.76 21.27 19.48
CA PRO A 10 20.19 21.02 18.12
C PRO A 10 19.16 20.29 17.24
N VAL A 11 19.11 20.66 15.96
CA VAL A 11 18.18 20.11 14.96
C VAL A 11 18.26 18.58 14.85
N ASP A 12 19.45 17.97 14.92
CA ASP A 12 19.60 16.51 14.85
C ASP A 12 18.96 15.76 16.03
N LEU A 13 18.97 16.36 17.23
CA LEU A 13 18.29 15.79 18.41
C LEU A 13 16.77 15.91 18.24
N ARG A 14 16.28 17.10 17.86
CA ARG A 14 14.85 17.32 17.60
C ARG A 14 14.34 16.40 16.48
N ARG A 15 15.07 16.26 15.37
CA ARG A 15 14.76 15.32 14.29
C ARG A 15 14.66 13.87 14.78
N SER A 16 15.60 13.43 15.61
CA SER A 16 15.59 12.07 16.17
C SER A 16 14.37 11.82 17.07
N ILE A 17 13.99 12.81 17.87
CA ILE A 17 12.80 12.76 18.74
C ILE A 17 11.52 12.73 17.89
N TYR A 18 11.38 13.63 16.91
CA TYR A 18 10.21 13.64 16.01
C TYR A 18 10.08 12.39 15.15
N TYR A 19 11.20 11.77 14.77
CA TYR A 19 11.20 10.49 14.08
C TYR A 19 10.61 9.37 14.95
N GLN A 20 10.94 9.35 16.25
CA GLN A 20 10.39 8.41 17.22
C GLN A 20 8.93 8.68 17.61
N LEU A 21 8.47 9.93 17.54
CA LEU A 21 7.06 10.31 17.76
C LEU A 21 6.12 9.88 16.62
N GLU A 22 6.67 9.54 15.44
CA GLU A 22 5.95 9.05 14.25
C GLU A 22 4.73 9.90 13.80
N GLY A 23 4.68 11.17 14.20
CA GLY A 23 3.57 12.09 13.93
C GLY A 23 2.36 11.97 14.86
N SER A 24 2.45 11.21 15.96
CA SER A 24 1.46 11.24 17.05
C SER A 24 1.70 12.46 17.93
N PHE A 25 0.99 13.57 17.65
CA PHE A 25 1.12 14.82 18.42
C PHE A 25 0.13 14.91 19.60
N THR A 26 -0.89 14.06 19.62
CA THR A 26 -1.84 13.88 20.73
C THR A 26 -1.58 12.56 21.46
N HIS A 27 -1.97 12.45 22.73
CA HIS A 27 -2.04 11.14 23.42
C HIS A 27 -3.15 10.23 22.90
N LEU A 28 -3.97 10.73 21.96
CA LEU A 28 -5.05 9.98 21.33
C LEU A 28 -4.51 8.95 20.35
N GLU A 29 -4.39 7.73 20.84
CA GLU A 29 -4.03 6.55 20.09
C GLU A 29 -5.26 5.65 19.90
N PRO A 30 -6.05 5.81 18.83
CA PRO A 30 -7.08 4.82 18.52
C PRO A 30 -6.45 3.42 18.42
N PRO A 31 -7.14 2.34 18.84
CA PRO A 31 -6.63 0.99 18.69
C PRO A 31 -6.40 0.66 17.20
N SER A 32 -5.39 -0.15 16.91
CA SER A 32 -5.23 -0.69 15.56
C SER A 32 -6.32 -1.73 15.27
N VAL A 33 -6.53 -2.03 13.99
CA VAL A 33 -7.48 -3.08 13.58
C VAL A 33 -7.06 -4.44 14.15
N GLU A 34 -5.75 -4.69 14.29
CA GLU A 34 -5.22 -5.92 14.88
C GLU A 34 -5.56 -5.98 16.38
N ASP A 35 -5.36 -4.89 17.13
CA ASP A 35 -5.71 -4.81 18.57
C ASP A 35 -7.21 -5.07 18.81
N LEU A 36 -8.07 -4.51 17.96
CA LEU A 36 -9.53 -4.67 18.03
C LEU A 36 -9.98 -6.13 17.82
N TYR A 37 -9.23 -6.93 17.05
CA TYR A 37 -9.53 -8.35 16.82
C TYR A 37 -8.77 -9.30 17.75
N SER A 38 -7.63 -8.90 18.31
CA SER A 38 -6.85 -9.74 19.26
C SER A 38 -7.39 -9.69 20.69
N ASN A 39 -8.12 -8.64 21.05
CA ASN A 39 -8.63 -8.46 22.40
C ASN A 39 -9.92 -9.28 22.62
N ASN A 40 -9.92 -10.11 23.68
CA ASN A 40 -11.08 -10.92 24.09
C ASN A 40 -12.27 -10.08 24.64
N SER A 41 -12.15 -8.76 24.66
CA SER A 41 -13.15 -7.81 25.16
C SER A 41 -13.28 -6.62 24.21
N ILE A 42 -14.50 -6.38 23.74
CA ILE A 42 -14.83 -5.16 23.00
C ILE A 42 -15.16 -4.07 24.01
N GLU A 43 -14.34 -3.02 24.06
CA GLU A 43 -14.63 -1.85 24.86
C GLU A 43 -15.75 -1.03 24.18
N LEU A 44 -16.93 -1.04 24.80
CA LEU A 44 -18.08 -0.26 24.34
C LEU A 44 -18.28 0.94 25.27
N SER A 45 -18.31 2.14 24.70
CA SER A 45 -18.46 3.36 25.50
C SER A 45 -19.80 3.39 26.26
N ASN A 46 -19.71 3.69 27.55
CA ASN A 46 -20.86 3.85 28.43
C ASN A 46 -21.55 5.21 28.17
N ASN A 47 -22.36 5.26 27.11
CA ASN A 47 -23.22 6.39 26.68
C ASN A 47 -24.21 6.92 27.75
N LYS A 48 -24.14 6.45 28.99
CA LYS A 48 -24.95 6.88 30.15
C LYS A 48 -24.36 8.10 30.89
N LYS A 49 -23.12 8.52 30.61
CA LYS A 49 -22.56 9.77 31.15
C LYS A 49 -23.36 10.97 30.64
N LYS A 50 -23.84 11.85 31.52
CA LYS A 50 -24.45 13.12 31.11
C LYS A 50 -23.37 14.05 30.56
N LYS A 51 -23.35 14.24 29.23
CA LYS A 51 -22.41 15.15 28.56
C LYS A 51 -22.44 16.55 29.17
N SER A 52 -21.27 17.15 29.41
CA SER A 52 -21.15 18.52 29.95
C SER A 52 -21.67 19.58 28.97
N SER A 53 -21.84 20.81 29.43
CA SER A 53 -22.25 21.94 28.56
C SER A 53 -21.18 22.25 27.50
N LEU A 54 -19.90 22.11 27.85
CA LEU A 54 -18.77 22.34 26.96
C LEU A 54 -18.70 21.27 25.87
N GLU A 55 -18.82 19.98 26.22
CA GLU A 55 -18.85 18.87 25.25
C GLU A 55 -19.97 19.04 24.22
N ARG A 56 -21.18 19.44 24.65
CA ARG A 56 -22.28 19.72 23.72
C ARG A 56 -21.93 20.86 22.77
N SER A 57 -21.39 21.97 23.29
CA SER A 57 -20.99 23.10 22.45
C SER A 57 -19.89 22.75 21.45
N LEU A 58 -18.93 21.89 21.83
CA LEU A 58 -17.90 21.38 20.91
C LEU A 58 -18.52 20.50 19.81
N LEU A 59 -19.41 19.57 20.17
CA LEU A 59 -20.11 18.73 19.21
C LEU A 59 -20.96 19.57 18.24
N ASP A 60 -21.82 20.44 18.77
CA ASP A 60 -22.73 21.26 17.96
C ASP A 60 -21.98 22.16 16.95
N ARG A 61 -20.82 22.69 17.34
CA ARG A 61 -20.06 23.68 16.55
C ARG A 61 -18.96 23.09 15.67
N LEU A 62 -18.16 22.15 16.19
CA LEU A 62 -16.95 21.67 15.52
C LEU A 62 -17.15 20.30 14.86
N TYR A 63 -17.98 19.41 15.42
CA TYR A 63 -18.14 18.06 14.88
C TYR A 63 -18.57 18.07 13.41
N ASN A 64 -19.56 18.90 13.08
CA ASN A 64 -20.08 19.06 11.72
C ASN A 64 -19.03 19.53 10.69
N ILE A 65 -17.93 20.15 11.14
CA ILE A 65 -16.83 20.60 10.28
C ILE A 65 -15.86 19.44 10.02
N TYR A 66 -15.50 18.70 11.06
CA TYR A 66 -14.47 17.64 11.02
C TYR A 66 -15.01 16.24 10.73
N SER A 67 -16.33 16.04 10.77
CA SER A 67 -17.01 14.74 10.56
C SER A 67 -16.42 13.88 9.43
N PRO A 68 -16.08 14.40 8.23
CA PRO A 68 -15.50 13.58 7.16
C PRO A 68 -14.18 12.86 7.51
N PHE A 69 -13.53 13.22 8.62
CA PHE A 69 -12.26 12.70 9.09
C PHE A 69 -12.32 12.05 10.49
N ILE A 70 -13.39 12.28 11.25
CA ILE A 70 -13.53 11.79 12.64
C ILE A 70 -14.71 10.83 12.85
N ASP A 71 -15.70 10.78 11.94
CA ASP A 71 -16.86 9.87 12.02
C ASP A 71 -16.41 8.40 12.16
N ILE A 72 -15.25 8.04 11.60
CA ILE A 72 -14.67 6.69 11.68
C ILE A 72 -14.29 6.25 13.11
N PHE A 73 -14.23 7.20 14.06
CA PHE A 73 -13.93 6.95 15.47
C PHE A 73 -15.18 7.02 16.37
N GLU A 74 -16.41 7.14 15.82
CA GLU A 74 -17.66 7.17 16.61
C GLU A 74 -17.88 5.95 17.53
N TYR A 75 -17.18 4.83 17.29
CA TYR A 75 -17.20 3.68 18.18
C TYR A 75 -16.68 4.00 19.60
N ASP A 76 -15.79 4.99 19.72
CA ASP A 76 -15.39 5.58 20.99
C ASP A 76 -15.60 7.12 20.98
N PRO A 77 -16.76 7.61 21.47
CA PRO A 77 -17.05 9.03 21.53
C PRO A 77 -16.18 9.80 22.53
N ASP A 78 -15.48 9.15 23.48
CA ASP A 78 -14.57 9.85 24.40
C ASP A 78 -13.31 10.32 23.62
N ILE A 79 -12.77 9.50 22.70
CA ILE A 79 -11.70 9.92 21.74
C ILE A 79 -12.15 11.13 20.91
N VAL A 80 -13.37 11.10 20.36
CA VAL A 80 -13.91 12.19 19.55
C VAL A 80 -13.99 13.49 20.36
N LEU A 81 -14.46 13.43 21.61
CA LEU A 81 -14.59 14.60 22.48
C LEU A 81 -13.24 15.18 22.88
N GLU A 82 -12.26 14.36 23.24
CA GLU A 82 -10.89 14.82 23.53
C GLU A 82 -10.22 15.40 22.27
N TRP A 83 -10.42 14.78 21.10
CA TRP A 83 -9.87 15.28 19.84
C TRP A 83 -10.43 16.68 19.52
N LEU A 84 -11.73 16.91 19.71
CA LEU A 84 -12.33 18.23 19.51
C LEU A 84 -11.75 19.29 20.48
N GLN A 85 -11.34 18.91 21.69
CA GLN A 85 -10.65 19.83 22.61
C GLN A 85 -9.24 20.18 22.12
N PHE A 86 -8.46 19.18 21.68
CA PHE A 86 -7.16 19.42 21.05
C PHE A 86 -7.29 20.29 19.79
N SER A 87 -8.36 20.10 19.01
CA SER A 87 -8.49 20.70 17.68
C SER A 87 -8.41 22.24 17.67
N ILE A 88 -8.71 22.88 18.80
CA ILE A 88 -8.65 24.33 18.97
C ILE A 88 -7.20 24.85 18.99
N TRP A 89 -6.28 24.08 19.58
CA TRP A 89 -4.93 24.53 19.95
C TRP A 89 -3.82 23.82 19.17
N LEU A 90 -4.04 22.57 18.76
CA LEU A 90 -3.01 21.68 18.20
C LEU A 90 -2.30 22.26 16.96
N ARG A 91 -3.00 23.04 16.13
CA ARG A 91 -2.42 23.70 14.96
C ARG A 91 -1.49 24.89 15.29
N TYR A 92 -1.51 25.37 16.53
CA TYR A 92 -0.74 26.52 17.01
C TYR A 92 0.43 26.14 17.93
N ASP A 93 0.58 24.85 18.25
CA ASP A 93 1.65 24.38 19.12
C ASP A 93 3.01 24.57 18.44
N SER A 94 3.93 25.25 19.13
CA SER A 94 5.28 25.54 18.63
C SER A 94 6.14 24.30 18.41
N VAL A 95 5.94 23.22 19.17
CA VAL A 95 6.63 21.93 18.99
C VAL A 95 6.14 21.26 17.70
N ILE A 96 4.87 21.42 17.35
CA ILE A 96 4.28 20.88 16.12
C ILE A 96 4.71 21.70 14.90
N LEU A 97 4.69 23.03 15.00
CA LEU A 97 5.20 23.92 13.96
C LEU A 97 6.69 23.66 13.67
N ASP A 98 7.51 23.43 14.70
CA ASP A 98 8.92 23.04 14.55
C ASP A 98 9.09 21.66 13.90
N CYS A 99 8.28 20.66 14.29
CA CYS A 99 8.26 19.36 13.62
C CYS A 99 7.93 19.48 12.13
N LEU A 100 6.98 20.36 11.77
CA LEU A 100 6.58 20.59 10.38
C LEU A 100 7.63 21.37 9.60
N ARG A 101 8.33 22.32 10.23
CA ARG A 101 9.50 23.02 9.65
C ARG A 101 10.61 22.03 9.31
N LEU A 102 10.97 21.16 10.24
CA LEU A 102 11.97 20.11 9.98
C LEU A 102 11.49 19.11 8.92
N ASN A 103 10.21 18.69 8.96
CA ASN A 103 9.67 17.81 7.92
C ASN A 103 9.72 18.47 6.52
N HIS A 104 9.47 19.77 6.41
CA HIS A 104 9.64 20.53 5.18
C HIS A 104 11.12 20.55 4.73
N SER A 105 12.04 20.94 5.62
CA SER A 105 13.49 20.98 5.34
C SER A 105 14.08 19.64 4.90
N TYR A 106 13.47 18.53 5.32
CA TYR A 106 13.85 17.16 4.93
C TYR A 106 12.87 16.52 3.92
N ASN A 107 12.17 17.32 3.11
CA ASN A 107 11.31 16.89 1.99
C ASN A 107 10.28 15.78 2.35
N GLY A 108 9.62 15.91 3.50
CA GLY A 108 8.60 14.97 3.96
C GLY A 108 9.12 13.64 4.51
N SER A 109 10.44 13.49 4.72
CA SER A 109 11.03 12.22 5.17
C SER A 109 10.92 11.95 6.68
N LEU A 110 10.49 12.92 7.48
CA LEU A 110 10.44 12.82 8.94
C LEU A 110 9.14 12.18 9.44
N ILE A 111 8.00 12.81 9.14
CA ILE A 111 6.66 12.30 9.51
C ILE A 111 5.86 11.80 8.30
N GLY A 112 6.33 12.07 7.08
CA GLY A 112 5.67 11.69 5.83
C GLY A 112 5.16 12.87 5.00
N PRO A 113 4.39 12.57 3.92
CA PRO A 113 3.78 13.58 3.07
C PRO A 113 2.68 14.36 3.82
N ILE A 114 2.41 15.57 3.34
CA ILE A 114 1.28 16.40 3.80
C ILE A 114 0.16 16.30 2.77
N ASP A 115 -1.04 15.97 3.22
CA ASP A 115 -2.19 15.73 2.38
C ASP A 115 -3.06 16.97 2.21
N TRP A 116 -3.48 17.22 0.97
CA TRP A 116 -4.57 18.15 0.71
C TRP A 116 -5.91 17.54 1.14
N ILE A 117 -6.72 18.33 1.83
CA ILE A 117 -8.11 18.03 2.19
C ILE A 117 -9.04 19.19 1.84
N TYR A 118 -10.35 18.91 1.79
CA TYR A 118 -11.39 19.92 1.71
C TYR A 118 -12.15 19.96 3.04
N LEU A 119 -11.96 21.06 3.78
CA LEU A 119 -12.42 21.22 5.15
C LEU A 119 -12.92 22.65 5.34
N ASP A 120 -14.11 22.82 5.95
CA ASP A 120 -14.70 24.15 6.19
C ASP A 120 -14.81 25.00 4.91
N ASN A 121 -15.31 24.37 3.84
CA ASN A 121 -15.45 24.92 2.50
C ASN A 121 -14.17 25.45 1.80
N ASP A 122 -12.98 25.15 2.31
CA ASP A 122 -11.72 25.48 1.63
C ASP A 122 -10.74 24.29 1.55
N LEU A 123 -9.75 24.41 0.66
CA LEU A 123 -8.58 23.54 0.59
C LEU A 123 -7.61 23.87 1.72
N LYS A 124 -7.26 22.85 2.49
CA LYS A 124 -6.28 22.93 3.57
C LYS A 124 -5.22 21.84 3.38
N LEU A 125 -3.99 22.16 3.72
CA LEU A 125 -2.87 21.22 3.88
C LEU A 125 -3.00 20.57 5.26
N SER A 126 -2.84 19.26 5.34
CA SER A 126 -3.12 18.51 6.56
C SER A 126 -2.15 17.34 6.78
N TYR A 127 -2.01 16.94 8.04
CA TYR A 127 -1.26 15.75 8.43
C TYR A 127 -2.19 14.76 9.12
N PHE A 128 -2.12 13.50 8.69
CA PHE A 128 -2.77 12.36 9.32
C PHE A 128 -1.69 11.44 9.89
N ASN A 129 -1.87 10.96 11.12
CA ASN A 129 -0.97 9.97 11.68
C ASN A 129 -1.15 8.60 10.97
N ARG A 130 -0.30 7.63 11.30
CA ARG A 130 -0.34 6.27 10.70
C ARG A 130 -1.68 5.54 10.88
N LYS A 131 -2.45 5.91 11.91
CA LYS A 131 -3.77 5.34 12.23
C LYS A 131 -4.93 6.07 11.53
N GLY A 132 -4.63 7.07 10.70
CA GLY A 132 -5.62 7.83 9.92
C GLY A 132 -6.33 8.94 10.70
N LEU A 133 -5.89 9.27 11.92
CA LEU A 133 -6.42 10.39 12.70
C LEU A 133 -5.82 11.71 12.19
N LEU A 134 -6.68 12.68 11.88
CA LEU A 134 -6.27 14.04 11.52
C LEU A 134 -5.55 14.69 12.72
N GLN A 135 -4.35 15.18 12.52
CA GLN A 135 -3.55 15.83 13.57
C GLN A 135 -3.49 17.35 13.38
N THR A 136 -3.13 17.82 12.18
CA THR A 136 -2.97 19.25 11.92
C THR A 136 -3.58 19.66 10.58
N TRP A 137 -4.07 20.89 10.47
CA TRP A 137 -4.52 21.48 9.21
C TRP A 137 -4.21 22.98 9.16
N TYR A 138 -3.82 23.43 7.98
CA TYR A 138 -3.45 24.81 7.67
C TYR A 138 -4.04 25.19 6.32
N THR A 139 -4.54 26.41 6.17
CA THR A 139 -4.64 27.01 4.84
C THR A 139 -3.25 27.10 4.22
N GLN A 140 -3.18 27.22 2.90
CA GLN A 140 -1.91 27.41 2.21
C GLN A 140 -1.13 28.63 2.74
N GLN A 141 -1.83 29.74 3.00
CA GLN A 141 -1.22 30.97 3.51
C GLN A 141 -0.62 30.78 4.92
N GLU A 142 -1.35 30.13 5.82
CA GLU A 142 -0.82 29.76 7.15
C GLU A 142 0.39 28.82 7.04
N TYR A 143 0.36 27.82 6.15
CA TYR A 143 1.47 26.87 5.99
C TYR A 143 2.74 27.56 5.49
N PHE A 144 2.66 28.32 4.39
CA PHE A 144 3.84 28.99 3.83
C PHE A 144 4.34 30.13 4.73
N GLY A 145 3.44 30.84 5.43
CA GLY A 145 3.81 31.92 6.35
C GLY A 145 4.38 31.46 7.69
N TRP A 146 3.94 30.32 8.26
CA TRP A 146 4.41 29.87 9.59
C TRP A 146 5.46 28.75 9.53
N ILE A 147 5.43 27.89 8.50
CA ILE A 147 6.26 26.68 8.42
C ILE A 147 7.36 26.81 7.37
N VAL A 148 7.08 27.43 6.23
CA VAL A 148 8.10 27.63 5.17
C VAL A 148 8.84 28.96 5.33
N ASP A 149 8.26 29.92 6.06
CA ASP A 149 8.76 31.29 6.25
C ASP A 149 9.01 32.00 4.90
N CYS A 150 8.04 31.89 3.99
CA CYS A 150 8.09 32.47 2.64
C CYS A 150 7.05 33.57 2.47
N GLU A 151 7.43 34.64 1.77
CA GLU A 151 6.52 35.73 1.45
C GLU A 151 5.40 35.29 0.48
N PRO A 152 4.20 35.91 0.55
CA PRO A 152 3.05 35.51 -0.27
C PRO A 152 3.27 35.53 -1.78
N LEU A 153 4.26 36.29 -2.26
CA LEU A 153 4.59 36.44 -3.68
C LEU A 153 5.32 35.22 -4.26
N ASP A 154 6.08 34.48 -3.44
CA ASP A 154 6.91 33.35 -3.90
C ASP A 154 6.16 32.00 -3.89
N ILE A 155 4.99 31.96 -3.24
CA ILE A 155 4.19 30.74 -3.01
C ILE A 155 3.82 29.97 -4.31
N THR A 156 3.75 30.65 -5.46
CA THR A 156 3.33 30.01 -6.72
C THR A 156 4.42 29.20 -7.41
N ASP A 157 5.70 29.45 -7.12
CA ASP A 157 6.84 28.79 -7.78
C ASP A 157 7.65 27.88 -6.85
N LEU A 158 7.35 27.87 -5.55
CA LEU A 158 7.90 26.93 -4.56
C LEU A 158 7.54 25.47 -4.91
N GLN A 159 8.52 24.71 -5.40
CA GLN A 159 8.40 23.28 -5.68
C GLN A 159 8.47 22.48 -4.38
N THR A 160 7.31 22.02 -3.89
CA THR A 160 7.18 21.21 -2.67
C THR A 160 7.07 19.73 -3.01
N ASP A 161 8.15 18.97 -2.77
CA ASP A 161 8.31 17.57 -3.24
C ASP A 161 7.59 16.48 -2.41
N TYR A 162 6.66 16.85 -1.52
CA TYR A 162 5.98 15.89 -0.62
C TYR A 162 4.49 16.18 -0.36
N PHE A 163 3.89 17.13 -1.08
CA PHE A 163 2.44 17.37 -0.99
C PHE A 163 1.66 16.32 -1.80
N ARG A 164 0.66 15.72 -1.16
CA ARG A 164 -0.11 14.58 -1.67
C ARG A 164 -1.58 14.94 -1.87
N PHE A 165 -2.16 14.47 -2.98
CA PHE A 165 -3.60 14.39 -3.18
C PHE A 165 -4.04 12.95 -2.96
N ASN A 166 -4.59 12.65 -1.77
CA ASN A 166 -5.12 11.33 -1.45
C ASN A 166 -6.63 11.28 -1.63
N MET A 167 -7.12 10.47 -2.59
CA MET A 167 -8.56 10.33 -2.87
C MET A 167 -9.36 9.80 -1.68
N GLU A 168 -8.73 9.03 -0.79
CA GLU A 168 -9.35 8.45 0.41
C GLU A 168 -9.92 9.52 1.37
N TYR A 169 -9.34 10.72 1.36
CA TYR A 169 -9.74 11.84 2.21
C TYR A 169 -10.81 12.76 1.58
N PHE A 170 -11.40 12.36 0.44
CA PHE A 170 -12.47 13.11 -0.22
C PHE A 170 -13.68 12.22 -0.47
N LYS A 171 -14.88 12.70 -0.07
CA LYS A 171 -16.14 12.11 -0.52
C LYS A 171 -16.16 12.13 -2.06
N LEU A 172 -16.39 10.97 -2.69
CA LEU A 172 -16.23 10.77 -4.15
C LEU A 172 -17.00 11.79 -4.99
N SER A 173 -18.16 12.23 -4.52
CA SER A 173 -19.02 13.26 -5.14
C SER A 173 -18.44 14.68 -5.11
N ASN A 174 -17.53 14.98 -4.18
CA ASN A 174 -16.89 16.28 -4.02
C ASN A 174 -15.60 16.42 -4.82
N ILE A 175 -14.89 15.32 -5.11
CA ILE A 175 -13.63 15.31 -5.89
C ILE A 175 -13.68 16.21 -7.16
N PRO A 176 -14.74 16.21 -7.99
CA PRO A 176 -14.80 17.09 -9.16
C PRO A 176 -14.85 18.58 -8.79
N LYS A 177 -15.60 18.95 -7.73
CA LYS A 177 -15.67 20.33 -7.22
C LYS A 177 -14.33 20.76 -6.65
N THR A 178 -13.68 19.88 -5.90
CA THR A 178 -12.35 20.07 -5.32
C THR A 178 -11.31 20.33 -6.42
N LEU A 179 -11.26 19.51 -7.48
CA LEU A 179 -10.34 19.69 -8.61
C LEU A 179 -10.57 21.02 -9.37
N ILE A 180 -11.82 21.45 -9.53
CA ILE A 180 -12.15 22.77 -10.10
C ILE A 180 -11.63 23.90 -9.20
N LEU A 181 -11.68 23.74 -7.87
CA LEU A 181 -11.17 24.72 -6.91
C LEU A 181 -9.63 24.77 -6.94
N PHE A 182 -8.96 23.61 -7.01
CA PHE A 182 -7.52 23.51 -7.28
C PHE A 182 -7.11 24.28 -8.54
N GLU A 183 -7.85 24.14 -9.64
CA GLU A 183 -7.58 24.86 -10.88
C GLU A 183 -7.79 26.37 -10.73
N LYS A 184 -8.91 26.79 -10.12
CA LYS A 184 -9.20 28.21 -9.86
C LYS A 184 -8.13 28.88 -8.99
N LYS A 185 -7.62 28.19 -7.96
CA LYS A 185 -6.53 28.67 -7.10
C LYS A 185 -5.12 28.41 -7.69
N LYS A 186 -5.00 27.81 -8.89
CA LYS A 186 -3.74 27.42 -9.56
C LYS A 186 -2.85 26.41 -8.79
N LEU A 187 -3.42 25.66 -7.85
CA LEU A 187 -2.68 24.81 -6.90
C LEU A 187 -2.31 23.41 -7.43
N LEU A 188 -2.71 23.08 -8.65
CA LEU A 188 -2.43 21.78 -9.27
C LEU A 188 -0.92 21.50 -9.44
N ASN A 189 -0.08 22.54 -9.51
CA ASN A 189 1.37 22.37 -9.58
C ASN A 189 1.99 21.95 -8.23
N ASN A 190 1.31 22.25 -7.12
CA ASN A 190 1.78 21.95 -5.76
C ASN A 190 1.42 20.50 -5.34
N ILE A 191 0.96 19.66 -6.27
CA ILE A 191 0.69 18.23 -6.04
C ILE A 191 1.86 17.42 -6.61
N TYR A 192 2.67 16.83 -5.72
CA TYR A 192 3.79 15.96 -6.06
C TYR A 192 3.38 14.48 -6.16
N GLN A 193 2.50 14.06 -5.25
CA GLN A 193 2.02 12.68 -5.14
C GLN A 193 0.49 12.60 -5.34
N THR A 194 0.00 11.59 -6.03
CA THR A 194 -1.45 11.24 -6.06
C THR A 194 -1.65 9.82 -5.57
N LYS A 195 -2.57 9.60 -4.62
CA LYS A 195 -2.99 8.26 -4.15
C LYS A 195 -4.42 7.96 -4.62
N PHE A 196 -4.56 6.87 -5.37
CA PHE A 196 -5.82 6.36 -5.90
C PHE A 196 -6.37 5.23 -5.02
N GLN A 197 -7.69 5.24 -4.82
CA GLN A 197 -8.46 4.21 -4.12
C GLN A 197 -9.90 4.19 -4.65
N THR A 198 -10.46 3.01 -4.80
CA THR A 198 -11.86 2.69 -5.12
C THR A 198 -12.56 2.20 -3.85
N MET A 199 -13.88 2.35 -3.76
CA MET A 199 -14.66 1.81 -2.63
C MET A 199 -15.12 0.36 -2.85
N GLU A 200 -15.19 -0.10 -4.09
CA GLU A 200 -15.91 -1.34 -4.46
C GLU A 200 -15.16 -2.65 -4.17
N GLU A 201 -13.87 -2.60 -3.82
CA GLU A 201 -13.05 -3.82 -3.69
C GLU A 201 -13.35 -4.66 -2.45
N ASN A 202 -14.00 -4.09 -1.42
CA ASN A 202 -14.35 -4.81 -0.20
C ASN A 202 -15.60 -5.70 -0.32
N ILE A 203 -16.42 -5.54 -1.36
CA ILE A 203 -17.74 -6.19 -1.46
C ILE A 203 -17.65 -7.55 -2.17
N ASN A 204 -16.76 -7.69 -3.16
CA ASN A 204 -16.80 -8.79 -4.13
C ASN A 204 -15.89 -10.00 -3.78
N LYS A 205 -15.52 -10.19 -2.51
CA LYS A 205 -14.76 -11.37 -2.02
C LYS A 205 -15.39 -12.04 -0.78
N ILE A 206 -16.66 -11.75 -0.49
CA ILE A 206 -17.48 -12.56 0.42
C ILE A 206 -18.32 -13.49 -0.46
N ASP A 207 -17.93 -14.75 -0.56
CA ASP A 207 -18.67 -15.76 -1.32
C ASP A 207 -20.03 -16.04 -0.65
N GLY A 208 -21.11 -15.99 -1.44
CA GLY A 208 -22.27 -16.86 -1.22
C GLY A 208 -23.39 -16.40 -0.28
N ILE A 209 -23.59 -15.09 -0.04
CA ILE A 209 -24.85 -14.59 0.56
C ILE A 209 -25.60 -13.71 -0.44
N ASP A 210 -26.68 -14.26 -0.99
CA ASP A 210 -27.53 -13.64 -2.01
C ASP A 210 -28.54 -12.68 -1.35
N GLU A 211 -28.10 -11.45 -1.04
CA GLU A 211 -28.97 -10.39 -0.49
C GLU A 211 -29.92 -9.82 -1.55
N SER A 212 -30.91 -10.61 -1.96
CA SER A 212 -31.96 -10.19 -2.88
C SER A 212 -33.37 -10.64 -2.45
N LYS A 213 -33.75 -10.35 -1.20
CA LYS A 213 -35.17 -10.26 -0.75
C LYS A 213 -35.32 -9.39 0.50
N PRO A 214 -36.22 -8.38 0.51
CA PRO A 214 -36.55 -7.64 1.73
C PRO A 214 -37.43 -8.50 2.63
N ILE A 215 -36.93 -8.87 3.81
CA ILE A 215 -37.71 -9.54 4.85
C ILE A 215 -38.59 -8.49 5.55
N ASN A 216 -39.90 -8.56 5.31
CA ASN A 216 -40.88 -7.79 6.08
C ASN A 216 -40.96 -8.37 7.51
N ASN A 217 -40.37 -7.68 8.48
CA ASN A 217 -40.46 -8.05 9.88
C ASN A 217 -41.87 -7.84 10.45
N LYS A 218 -42.66 -8.91 10.43
CA LYS A 218 -43.73 -9.18 11.42
C LYS A 218 -43.70 -10.67 11.75
N ASP A 219 -43.03 -11.02 12.85
CA ASP A 219 -43.65 -11.64 14.03
C ASP A 219 -42.59 -12.08 15.05
N ASN A 220 -42.93 -11.96 16.34
CA ASN A 220 -42.03 -12.27 17.44
C ASN A 220 -42.02 -13.78 17.75
N THR A 221 -40.90 -14.47 17.53
CA THR A 221 -40.61 -15.77 18.16
C THR A 221 -39.11 -15.88 18.54
N PRO A 222 -38.77 -16.60 19.63
CA PRO A 222 -37.40 -16.67 20.14
C PRO A 222 -36.52 -17.69 19.38
N ILE A 223 -35.22 -17.40 19.34
CA ILE A 223 -34.18 -18.17 18.64
C ILE A 223 -33.93 -19.52 19.32
N PRO A 224 -33.96 -20.67 18.61
CA PRO A 224 -33.49 -21.96 19.12
C PRO A 224 -31.97 -22.14 18.98
N ASN A 225 -31.37 -22.93 19.88
CA ASN A 225 -29.91 -23.12 19.97
C ASN A 225 -29.31 -23.94 18.81
N PHE A 226 -28.08 -23.59 18.43
CA PHE A 226 -27.41 -24.03 17.20
C PHE A 226 -26.63 -25.36 17.31
N LEU A 227 -26.94 -26.25 18.27
CA LEU A 227 -26.03 -27.34 18.67
C LEU A 227 -26.47 -28.80 18.39
N ASP A 228 -27.67 -29.04 17.85
CA ASP A 228 -28.19 -30.42 17.70
C ASP A 228 -28.01 -31.04 16.29
N ASN A 229 -27.67 -30.27 15.25
CA ASN A 229 -27.74 -30.73 13.84
C ASN A 229 -26.47 -31.39 13.25
N ILE A 230 -25.58 -32.00 14.05
CA ILE A 230 -24.34 -32.65 13.57
C ILE A 230 -24.36 -34.18 13.77
N LYS A 231 -25.53 -34.84 13.69
CA LYS A 231 -25.61 -36.32 13.90
C LYS A 231 -26.30 -37.16 12.81
N ASP A 232 -27.09 -36.56 11.90
CA ASP A 232 -28.01 -37.36 11.07
C ASP A 232 -27.63 -37.50 9.58
N SER A 233 -26.40 -37.16 9.17
CA SER A 233 -25.97 -37.27 7.76
C SER A 233 -25.04 -38.46 7.46
N LEU A 234 -25.11 -39.55 8.24
CA LEU A 234 -24.31 -40.77 8.08
C LEU A 234 -25.14 -42.06 8.21
N ALA A 235 -26.13 -42.25 7.33
CA ALA A 235 -26.77 -43.55 7.10
C ALA A 235 -27.44 -43.65 5.71
N SER A 236 -27.32 -44.84 5.10
CA SER A 236 -27.98 -45.33 3.86
C SER A 236 -27.77 -44.53 2.55
N GLY A 237 -27.79 -45.15 1.36
CA GLY A 237 -27.85 -46.59 1.05
C GLY A 237 -28.45 -46.91 -0.33
N SER A 238 -27.59 -47.21 -1.31
CA SER A 238 -27.79 -48.13 -2.45
C SER A 238 -29.14 -48.20 -3.22
N SER A 239 -29.15 -47.87 -4.52
CA SER A 239 -29.91 -48.52 -5.62
C SER A 239 -29.73 -47.74 -6.95
N SER A 240 -30.00 -48.28 -8.14
CA SER A 240 -29.26 -49.29 -8.93
C SER A 240 -29.77 -49.28 -10.39
N PHE A 241 -28.98 -49.78 -11.36
CA PHE A 241 -29.32 -50.02 -12.79
C PHE A 241 -29.56 -48.80 -13.72
N TYR A 242 -29.30 -48.82 -15.04
CA TYR A 242 -28.75 -49.84 -15.97
C TYR A 242 -27.63 -49.25 -16.86
N GLU A 243 -26.80 -50.12 -17.42
CA GLU A 243 -25.82 -49.86 -18.49
C GLU A 243 -26.49 -49.78 -19.87
N GLU A 244 -25.87 -49.09 -20.83
CA GLU A 244 -25.86 -49.53 -22.24
C GLU A 244 -24.59 -49.03 -22.94
N GLU A 245 -23.83 -49.96 -23.53
CA GLU A 245 -22.51 -49.75 -24.14
C GLU A 245 -22.61 -49.25 -25.59
N LYS A 246 -21.61 -48.47 -26.05
CA LYS A 246 -21.09 -48.53 -27.44
C LYS A 246 -19.61 -48.12 -27.52
N GLU A 247 -18.79 -49.10 -27.89
CA GLU A 247 -17.54 -48.95 -28.67
C GLU A 247 -17.94 -48.67 -30.16
N ASP A 248 -17.13 -48.34 -31.17
CA ASP A 248 -15.67 -48.15 -31.38
C ASP A 248 -15.18 -46.76 -30.86
N ASP A 249 -14.10 -46.06 -31.27
CA ASP A 249 -13.06 -46.19 -32.33
C ASP A 249 -11.74 -45.50 -31.84
N ASP A 250 -10.60 -45.73 -32.50
CA ASP A 250 -9.24 -45.28 -32.10
C ASP A 250 -8.83 -43.88 -32.63
N GLU A 251 -8.32 -42.99 -31.78
CA GLU A 251 -7.25 -42.04 -32.19
C GLU A 251 -6.30 -41.64 -31.02
N TYR A 252 -4.99 -41.56 -31.30
CA TYR A 252 -3.90 -41.53 -30.31
C TYR A 252 -3.61 -40.14 -29.69
N ASN A 253 -3.45 -40.12 -28.36
CA ASN A 253 -2.53 -39.30 -27.53
C ASN A 253 -2.14 -37.86 -27.97
N ASP A 254 -2.65 -36.84 -27.27
CA ASP A 254 -1.87 -35.62 -26.90
C ASP A 254 -2.56 -34.74 -25.80
N GLU A 255 -2.78 -35.27 -24.60
CA GLU A 255 -3.60 -34.58 -23.56
C GLU A 255 -2.84 -33.62 -22.63
N ASP A 256 -1.56 -33.85 -22.30
CA ASP A 256 -0.86 -33.12 -21.23
C ASP A 256 -0.44 -31.67 -21.57
N THR A 257 -0.51 -31.25 -22.83
CA THR A 257 -0.26 -29.84 -23.20
C THR A 257 -1.52 -28.98 -23.22
N ASN A 258 -2.72 -29.58 -23.16
CA ASN A 258 -3.98 -28.89 -23.41
C ASN A 258 -4.63 -28.25 -22.17
N THR A 259 -4.37 -28.76 -20.96
CA THR A 259 -4.89 -28.15 -19.71
C THR A 259 -4.28 -26.78 -19.44
N PHE A 260 -2.96 -26.62 -19.58
CA PHE A 260 -2.28 -25.32 -19.43
C PHE A 260 -2.70 -24.31 -20.52
N SER A 261 -2.93 -24.77 -21.75
CA SER A 261 -3.37 -23.90 -22.85
C SER A 261 -4.82 -23.42 -22.66
N ARG A 262 -5.71 -24.30 -22.15
CA ARG A 262 -7.10 -23.99 -21.80
C ARG A 262 -7.19 -23.06 -20.58
N LEU A 263 -6.37 -23.26 -19.53
CA LEU A 263 -6.27 -22.35 -18.38
C LEU A 263 -5.78 -20.95 -18.79
N LYS A 264 -4.72 -20.86 -19.61
CA LYS A 264 -4.26 -19.58 -20.17
C LYS A 264 -5.33 -18.90 -21.04
N LYS A 265 -6.09 -19.65 -21.86
CA LYS A 265 -7.21 -19.10 -22.65
C LYS A 265 -8.39 -18.60 -21.78
N ARG A 266 -8.75 -19.31 -20.70
CA ARG A 266 -9.77 -18.86 -19.73
C ARG A 266 -9.34 -17.58 -19.00
N LYS A 267 -8.14 -17.55 -18.42
CA LYS A 267 -7.61 -16.33 -17.79
C LYS A 267 -7.52 -15.16 -18.78
N LYS A 268 -7.12 -15.39 -20.04
CA LYS A 268 -7.04 -14.31 -21.05
C LYS A 268 -8.40 -13.70 -21.43
N ARG A 269 -9.51 -14.45 -21.30
CA ARG A 269 -10.89 -13.90 -21.42
C ARG A 269 -11.30 -13.09 -20.18
N GLN A 270 -10.98 -13.58 -18.98
CA GLN A 270 -11.19 -12.82 -17.75
C GLN A 270 -10.38 -11.51 -17.70
N ILE A 271 -9.18 -11.47 -18.31
CA ILE A 271 -8.42 -10.22 -18.47
C ILE A 271 -9.18 -9.20 -19.33
N SER A 272 -9.78 -9.61 -20.45
CA SER A 272 -10.60 -8.69 -21.26
C SER A 272 -11.85 -8.21 -20.53
N GLU A 273 -12.45 -9.04 -19.67
CA GLU A 273 -13.65 -8.67 -18.92
C GLU A 273 -13.31 -7.76 -17.71
N ASN A 274 -12.33 -8.12 -16.86
CA ASN A 274 -11.92 -7.28 -15.74
C ASN A 274 -11.21 -5.98 -16.19
N SER A 275 -10.45 -5.98 -17.28
CA SER A 275 -9.92 -4.72 -17.84
C SER A 275 -10.96 -3.87 -18.60
N SER A 276 -12.18 -4.41 -18.80
CA SER A 276 -13.34 -3.65 -19.27
C SER A 276 -14.18 -3.05 -18.14
N LYS A 277 -13.93 -3.41 -16.86
CA LYS A 277 -14.57 -2.75 -15.72
C LYS A 277 -14.30 -1.25 -15.78
N GLN A 278 -15.38 -0.49 -15.84
CA GLN A 278 -15.33 0.95 -15.97
C GLN A 278 -14.79 1.54 -14.67
N LEU A 279 -13.66 2.26 -14.74
CA LEU A 279 -13.11 2.97 -13.59
C LEU A 279 -14.12 3.97 -13.03
N ASP A 280 -14.14 4.09 -11.71
CA ASP A 280 -14.90 5.11 -10.98
C ASP A 280 -14.80 6.47 -11.67
N LYS A 281 -15.95 7.13 -11.86
CA LYS A 281 -16.02 8.47 -12.46
C LYS A 281 -15.08 9.46 -11.76
N SER A 282 -14.90 9.33 -10.44
CA SER A 282 -13.98 10.17 -9.66
C SER A 282 -12.51 9.88 -9.95
N VAL A 283 -12.11 8.63 -10.20
CA VAL A 283 -10.78 8.28 -10.70
C VAL A 283 -10.55 8.89 -12.08
N VAL A 284 -11.49 8.71 -13.01
CA VAL A 284 -11.42 9.28 -14.37
C VAL A 284 -11.31 10.81 -14.35
N ASN A 285 -12.02 11.47 -13.43
CA ASN A 285 -11.87 12.91 -13.20
C ASN A 285 -10.44 13.28 -12.78
N VAL A 286 -9.87 12.62 -11.76
CA VAL A 286 -8.48 12.86 -11.34
C VAL A 286 -7.49 12.64 -12.49
N LEU A 287 -7.63 11.54 -13.24
CA LEU A 287 -6.81 11.24 -14.43
C LEU A 287 -6.80 12.37 -15.46
N SER A 288 -7.94 13.05 -15.67
CA SER A 288 -8.03 14.19 -16.60
C SER A 288 -7.25 15.41 -16.12
N TYR A 289 -7.16 15.62 -14.80
CA TYR A 289 -6.41 16.73 -14.18
C TYR A 289 -4.92 16.43 -13.99
N LEU A 290 -4.49 15.16 -13.92
CA LEU A 290 -3.07 14.80 -13.82
C LEU A 290 -2.18 15.46 -14.89
N LYS A 291 -2.71 15.69 -16.10
CA LYS A 291 -1.96 16.40 -17.17
C LYS A 291 -1.61 17.84 -16.81
N LYS A 292 -2.45 18.49 -15.99
CA LYS A 292 -2.28 19.87 -15.52
C LYS A 292 -1.33 19.95 -14.32
N MET A 293 -1.14 18.85 -13.58
CA MET A 293 -0.19 18.77 -12.47
C MET A 293 1.23 18.74 -13.02
N LYS A 294 1.96 19.87 -12.92
CA LYS A 294 3.31 19.96 -13.51
C LYS A 294 4.34 19.12 -12.77
N ASN A 295 4.29 19.11 -11.43
CA ASN A 295 5.33 18.56 -10.56
C ASN A 295 5.02 17.13 -10.06
N ILE A 296 4.00 16.47 -10.60
CA ILE A 296 3.67 15.10 -10.20
C ILE A 296 4.79 14.13 -10.59
N ASN A 297 5.43 13.54 -9.58
CA ASN A 297 6.52 12.58 -9.71
C ASN A 297 6.21 11.23 -9.06
N LYS A 298 5.16 11.14 -8.25
CA LYS A 298 4.81 9.93 -7.50
C LYS A 298 3.34 9.55 -7.65
N ILE A 299 3.06 8.27 -7.92
CA ILE A 299 1.70 7.72 -7.95
C ILE A 299 1.60 6.54 -7.00
N SER A 300 0.56 6.52 -6.19
CA SER A 300 0.22 5.42 -5.30
C SER A 300 -1.13 4.83 -5.70
N VAL A 301 -1.23 3.51 -5.72
CA VAL A 301 -2.49 2.81 -6.00
C VAL A 301 -2.73 1.78 -4.90
N ARG A 302 -3.98 1.73 -4.43
CA ARG A 302 -4.47 0.71 -3.51
C ARG A 302 -5.50 -0.16 -4.22
N GLY A 303 -5.37 -1.47 -4.09
CA GLY A 303 -6.33 -2.43 -4.63
C GLY A 303 -5.95 -3.06 -5.97
N ASP A 304 -6.53 -4.24 -6.21
CA ASP A 304 -6.24 -5.11 -7.36
C ASP A 304 -6.73 -4.45 -8.68
N LEU A 305 -7.98 -3.97 -8.71
CA LEU A 305 -8.63 -3.47 -9.94
C LEU A 305 -7.99 -2.17 -10.42
N LEU A 306 -7.63 -1.28 -9.51
CA LEU A 306 -6.95 -0.03 -9.87
C LEU A 306 -5.53 -0.25 -10.37
N TYR A 307 -4.82 -1.23 -9.82
CA TYR A 307 -3.48 -1.57 -10.29
C TYR A 307 -3.51 -2.10 -11.72
N ASP A 308 -4.41 -3.03 -12.04
CA ASP A 308 -4.57 -3.57 -13.40
C ASP A 308 -5.24 -2.58 -14.39
N GLY A 309 -6.05 -1.65 -13.87
CA GLY A 309 -6.64 -0.55 -14.63
C GLY A 309 -5.64 0.55 -15.03
N LEU A 310 -4.76 0.96 -14.10
CA LEU A 310 -3.93 2.17 -14.23
C LEU A 310 -2.43 1.90 -14.42
N ILE A 311 -1.89 0.94 -13.66
CA ILE A 311 -0.45 0.72 -13.50
C ILE A 311 0.05 -0.36 -14.45
N ASN A 312 -0.53 -1.56 -14.36
CA ASN A 312 -0.16 -2.70 -15.19
C ASN A 312 -0.52 -2.44 -16.66
N SER A 313 0.40 -2.74 -17.57
CA SER A 313 0.18 -2.52 -19.01
C SER A 313 -0.57 -3.66 -19.69
N HIS A 314 -0.51 -4.89 -19.15
CA HIS A 314 -1.02 -6.13 -19.74
C HIS A 314 -0.71 -6.32 -21.24
N GLY A 315 0.36 -5.71 -21.76
CA GLY A 315 0.64 -5.64 -23.21
C GLY A 315 -0.38 -4.87 -24.07
N ILE A 316 -1.44 -4.30 -23.49
CA ILE A 316 -2.47 -3.53 -24.21
C ILE A 316 -1.87 -2.18 -24.60
N ARG A 317 -1.74 -1.88 -25.90
CA ARG A 317 -1.06 -0.66 -26.37
C ARG A 317 -1.88 0.61 -26.07
N ASP A 318 -3.14 0.65 -26.48
CA ASP A 318 -3.99 1.85 -26.43
C ASP A 318 -5.25 1.67 -25.56
N ARG A 319 -5.29 2.37 -24.41
CA ARG A 319 -6.53 2.62 -23.64
C ARG A 319 -6.79 4.13 -23.67
N ARG A 320 -7.72 4.61 -24.50
CA ARG A 320 -7.84 6.06 -24.81
C ARG A 320 -8.45 6.92 -23.69
N ASN A 321 -9.37 6.37 -22.88
CA ASN A 321 -10.14 7.15 -21.89
C ASN A 321 -9.88 6.79 -20.42
N ASN A 322 -9.49 5.54 -20.12
CA ASN A 322 -9.39 4.99 -18.76
C ASN A 322 -7.94 4.73 -18.31
N ALA A 323 -6.95 5.46 -18.84
CA ALA A 323 -5.54 5.21 -18.54
C ALA A 323 -4.75 6.50 -18.29
N ILE A 324 -3.72 6.39 -17.44
CA ILE A 324 -2.74 7.45 -17.21
C ILE A 324 -2.01 7.75 -18.52
N ASN A 325 -2.06 9.01 -18.95
CA ASN A 325 -1.45 9.45 -20.20
C ASN A 325 0.07 9.22 -20.19
N TYR A 326 0.64 8.79 -21.31
CA TYR A 326 2.06 8.49 -21.44
C TYR A 326 2.99 9.66 -21.04
N LEU A 327 2.61 10.91 -21.31
CA LEU A 327 3.36 12.10 -20.87
C LEU A 327 3.44 12.22 -19.34
N ILE A 328 2.43 11.74 -18.62
CA ILE A 328 2.46 11.64 -17.15
C ILE A 328 3.33 10.45 -16.75
N LYS A 329 3.19 9.28 -17.39
CA LYS A 329 4.03 8.10 -17.11
C LYS A 329 5.52 8.39 -17.20
N ARG A 330 5.93 9.29 -18.12
CA ARG A 330 7.32 9.76 -18.27
C ARG A 330 7.79 10.76 -17.19
N LYS A 331 6.88 11.35 -16.41
CA LYS A 331 7.24 12.19 -15.24
C LYS A 331 7.40 11.37 -13.96
N ILE A 332 6.57 10.34 -13.79
CA ILE A 332 6.56 9.53 -12.57
C ILE A 332 7.90 8.80 -12.41
N LYS A 333 8.56 9.04 -11.28
CA LYS A 333 9.78 8.38 -10.82
C LYS A 333 9.49 7.33 -9.75
N ASP A 334 8.40 7.51 -8.98
CA ASP A 334 8.08 6.64 -7.85
C ASP A 334 6.67 6.06 -7.99
N ILE A 335 6.55 4.74 -7.83
CA ILE A 335 5.25 4.06 -7.75
C ILE A 335 5.15 3.28 -6.44
N GLU A 336 4.03 3.47 -5.73
CA GLU A 336 3.68 2.66 -4.56
C GLU A 336 2.41 1.85 -4.84
N ILE A 337 2.43 0.58 -4.48
CA ILE A 337 1.35 -0.37 -4.69
C ILE A 337 0.98 -0.94 -3.32
N PHE A 338 -0.29 -0.76 -2.92
CA PHE A 338 -0.79 -1.09 -1.59
C PHE A 338 -1.91 -2.15 -1.64
N GLN A 339 -1.88 -3.10 -0.72
CA GLN A 339 -3.00 -4.02 -0.44
C GLN A 339 -3.51 -4.73 -1.70
N ILE A 340 -2.63 -5.50 -2.33
CA ILE A 340 -2.93 -6.36 -3.47
C ILE A 340 -2.89 -7.82 -3.06
N SER A 341 -3.83 -8.61 -3.57
CA SER A 341 -3.92 -10.04 -3.26
C SER A 341 -2.88 -10.85 -4.04
N ASP A 342 -2.78 -10.64 -5.36
CA ASP A 342 -1.74 -11.25 -6.21
C ASP A 342 -1.39 -10.27 -7.35
N LEU A 343 -0.16 -9.74 -7.34
CA LEU A 343 0.35 -8.80 -8.35
C LEU A 343 0.42 -9.42 -9.77
N THR A 344 0.30 -10.75 -9.85
CA THR A 344 0.54 -11.63 -10.99
C THR A 344 -0.67 -12.52 -11.32
N GLU A 345 -1.85 -12.24 -10.76
CA GLU A 345 -3.09 -13.02 -10.95
C GLU A 345 -3.39 -13.27 -12.44
N TYR A 346 -3.18 -12.22 -13.25
CA TYR A 346 -3.41 -12.17 -14.69
C TYR A 346 -2.17 -12.47 -15.54
N GLY A 347 -1.10 -13.00 -14.94
CA GLY A 347 0.17 -13.30 -15.61
C GLY A 347 1.25 -12.27 -15.27
N PHE A 348 1.81 -11.62 -16.30
CA PHE A 348 2.93 -10.69 -16.10
C PHE A 348 2.47 -9.33 -15.56
N SER A 349 3.17 -8.84 -14.54
CA SER A 349 3.17 -7.43 -14.11
C SER A 349 4.07 -6.65 -15.06
N ASP A 350 3.48 -5.99 -16.06
CA ASP A 350 4.22 -5.28 -17.11
C ASP A 350 4.29 -3.77 -16.82
N LEU A 351 5.41 -3.36 -16.23
CA LEU A 351 5.71 -1.97 -15.91
C LEU A 351 6.59 -1.28 -16.98
N THR A 352 6.84 -1.91 -18.13
CA THR A 352 7.77 -1.38 -19.16
C THR A 352 7.41 0.01 -19.66
N LYS A 353 6.12 0.37 -19.71
CA LYS A 353 5.63 1.71 -20.12
C LYS A 353 5.94 2.84 -19.14
N TRP A 354 6.47 2.54 -17.96
CA TRP A 354 6.88 3.53 -16.96
C TRP A 354 8.37 3.83 -17.14
N ASP A 355 8.74 4.32 -18.32
CA ASP A 355 10.13 4.40 -18.78
C ASP A 355 11.08 5.03 -17.75
N ASN A 356 10.62 6.10 -17.09
CA ASN A 356 11.37 6.91 -16.12
C ASN A 356 11.18 6.51 -14.65
N LEU A 357 10.51 5.39 -14.36
CA LEU A 357 10.38 4.86 -13.01
C LEU A 357 11.76 4.54 -12.44
N GLN A 358 12.01 4.99 -11.21
CA GLN A 358 13.25 4.85 -10.45
C GLN A 358 13.05 3.98 -9.20
N HIS A 359 11.93 4.16 -8.50
CA HIS A 359 11.57 3.42 -7.29
C HIS A 359 10.19 2.77 -7.42
N LEU A 360 10.14 1.44 -7.25
CA LEU A 360 8.91 0.68 -7.02
C LEU A 360 8.81 0.26 -5.55
N SER A 361 7.66 0.49 -4.91
CA SER A 361 7.35 0.04 -3.56
C SER A 361 6.11 -0.84 -3.54
N LEU A 362 6.24 -2.06 -3.04
CA LEU A 362 5.19 -3.07 -2.90
C LEU A 362 4.89 -3.24 -1.41
N ILE A 363 3.69 -2.90 -0.98
CA ILE A 363 3.32 -2.74 0.44
C ILE A 363 2.03 -3.51 0.75
N ASN A 364 2.06 -4.36 1.78
CA ASN A 364 0.92 -5.18 2.20
C ASN A 364 0.40 -6.09 1.06
N ILE A 365 1.28 -6.83 0.38
CA ILE A 365 0.90 -7.72 -0.75
C ILE A 365 0.85 -9.17 -0.29
N LYS A 366 -0.24 -9.90 -0.58
CA LYS A 366 -0.37 -11.30 -0.15
C LYS A 366 0.48 -12.27 -0.97
N TYR A 367 0.56 -12.12 -2.29
CA TYR A 367 1.43 -12.91 -3.15
C TYR A 367 2.17 -12.05 -4.19
N CYS A 368 3.47 -12.33 -4.36
CA CYS A 368 4.34 -11.64 -5.31
C CYS A 368 5.35 -12.63 -5.91
N ASP A 369 5.32 -12.84 -7.23
CA ASP A 369 6.35 -13.59 -7.97
C ASP A 369 7.28 -12.64 -8.73
N MET A 370 8.53 -12.52 -8.25
CA MET A 370 9.54 -11.65 -8.85
C MET A 370 9.90 -12.03 -10.29
N ASN A 371 9.68 -13.28 -10.72
CA ASN A 371 9.94 -13.73 -12.08
C ASN A 371 8.90 -13.23 -13.09
N MET A 372 7.72 -12.85 -12.59
CA MET A 372 6.58 -12.40 -13.39
C MET A 372 6.46 -10.87 -13.43
N ILE A 373 7.40 -10.14 -12.81
CA ILE A 373 7.46 -8.67 -12.83
C ILE A 373 8.50 -8.21 -13.86
N ILE A 374 8.04 -7.41 -14.83
CA ILE A 374 8.90 -6.81 -15.86
C ILE A 374 9.13 -5.34 -15.50
N LEU A 375 10.30 -5.05 -14.95
CA LEU A 375 10.71 -3.70 -14.54
C LEU A 375 11.20 -2.85 -15.74
N PRO A 376 10.92 -1.53 -15.75
CA PRO A 376 11.46 -0.63 -16.76
C PRO A 376 12.94 -0.31 -16.50
N LYS A 377 13.64 0.16 -17.54
CA LYS A 377 15.11 0.25 -17.57
C LYS A 377 15.72 1.10 -16.45
N PHE A 378 15.06 2.17 -16.00
CA PHE A 378 15.62 3.07 -14.98
C PHE A 378 15.22 2.70 -13.54
N CYS A 379 14.48 1.60 -13.32
CA CYS A 379 14.01 1.20 -12.00
C CYS A 379 15.14 0.54 -11.19
N TRP A 380 15.93 1.35 -10.50
CA TRP A 380 17.09 0.91 -9.73
C TRP A 380 16.78 0.59 -8.26
N LYS A 381 15.61 0.98 -7.75
CA LYS A 381 15.21 0.77 -6.35
C LYS A 381 13.90 -0.03 -6.26
N LEU A 382 13.92 -1.10 -5.46
CA LEU A 382 12.75 -1.88 -5.07
C LEU A 382 12.58 -1.84 -3.55
N THR A 383 11.34 -1.79 -3.08
CA THR A 383 11.00 -1.93 -1.67
C THR A 383 9.84 -2.91 -1.54
N LEU A 384 10.02 -3.93 -0.71
CA LEU A 384 9.08 -4.98 -0.41
C LEU A 384 8.75 -4.88 1.08
N LYS A 385 7.52 -4.52 1.43
CA LYS A 385 7.07 -4.34 2.81
C LYS A 385 5.81 -5.14 3.10
N ASN A 386 5.80 -5.88 4.21
CA ASN A 386 4.65 -6.65 4.68
C ASN A 386 4.12 -7.59 3.58
N ILE A 387 4.96 -8.46 3.03
CA ILE A 387 4.56 -9.41 1.96
C ILE A 387 4.33 -10.80 2.56
N THR A 388 3.15 -11.40 2.34
CA THR A 388 2.85 -12.69 2.94
C THR A 388 3.65 -13.82 2.29
N ASN A 389 3.60 -13.92 0.97
CA ASN A 389 4.33 -14.91 0.18
C ASN A 389 5.10 -14.24 -0.95
N LEU A 390 6.42 -14.39 -0.94
CA LEU A 390 7.33 -13.91 -1.97
C LEU A 390 7.96 -15.12 -2.68
N LYS A 391 7.80 -15.21 -4.00
CA LYS A 391 8.65 -16.06 -4.83
C LYS A 391 9.82 -15.23 -5.35
N TRP A 392 11.04 -15.67 -5.10
CA TRP A 392 12.26 -14.96 -5.47
C TRP A 392 12.63 -15.26 -6.93
N PHE A 393 13.69 -14.62 -7.42
CA PHE A 393 14.20 -14.87 -8.76
C PHE A 393 14.69 -16.33 -8.93
N ASP A 394 14.20 -17.02 -9.98
CA ASP A 394 14.48 -18.41 -10.35
C ASP A 394 15.90 -18.56 -10.94
N ILE A 395 16.90 -18.28 -10.11
CA ILE A 395 18.32 -18.37 -10.44
C ILE A 395 18.90 -19.67 -9.86
N VAL A 396 18.60 -19.97 -8.59
CA VAL A 396 19.16 -21.10 -7.85
C VAL A 396 19.00 -22.46 -8.56
N PRO A 397 17.81 -22.86 -9.07
CA PRO A 397 17.62 -24.19 -9.65
C PRO A 397 18.36 -24.41 -10.98
N LYS A 398 18.90 -23.37 -11.61
CA LYS A 398 19.54 -23.44 -12.94
C LYS A 398 21.06 -23.58 -12.89
N PHE A 399 21.67 -23.56 -11.70
CA PHE A 399 23.13 -23.52 -11.53
C PHE A 399 23.67 -24.30 -10.32
N MET A 400 22.81 -24.96 -9.52
CA MET A 400 23.23 -25.77 -8.36
C MET A 400 23.76 -27.17 -8.73
N ASP A 401 24.14 -27.38 -9.99
CA ASP A 401 24.74 -28.62 -10.48
C ASP A 401 26.21 -28.74 -10.03
N ASN A 402 26.47 -29.21 -8.81
CA ASN A 402 27.78 -29.70 -8.28
C ASN A 402 29.06 -28.83 -8.44
N GLU A 403 29.03 -27.68 -9.11
CA GLU A 403 30.21 -26.86 -9.48
C GLU A 403 30.58 -25.77 -8.45
N PHE A 404 29.81 -25.63 -7.37
CA PHE A 404 29.99 -24.58 -6.37
C PHE A 404 30.31 -25.13 -4.98
N GLU A 405 31.44 -24.69 -4.42
CA GLU A 405 31.76 -24.89 -3.01
C GLU A 405 30.89 -23.95 -2.15
N LYS A 406 30.07 -24.55 -1.28
CA LYS A 406 29.24 -23.86 -0.30
C LYS A 406 30.08 -23.54 0.93
N SER A 407 30.65 -22.34 1.00
CA SER A 407 31.31 -21.86 2.21
C SER A 407 30.29 -21.22 3.15
N TYR A 408 30.12 -21.80 4.34
CA TYR A 408 29.26 -21.23 5.38
C TYR A 408 30.04 -20.17 6.16
N SER A 409 29.49 -18.95 6.20
CA SER A 409 29.96 -17.93 7.12
C SER A 409 28.96 -17.77 8.24
N LYS A 410 29.41 -17.99 9.47
CA LYS A 410 28.61 -17.73 10.68
C LYS A 410 28.58 -16.23 11.05
N THR A 411 28.64 -15.36 10.04
CA THR A 411 28.45 -13.91 10.19
C THR A 411 26.97 -13.61 10.32
N SER A 412 26.55 -13.04 11.45
CA SER A 412 25.28 -12.33 11.56
C SER A 412 25.18 -11.26 10.48
N LEU A 413 23.99 -11.06 9.89
CA LEU A 413 23.79 -9.96 8.94
C LEU A 413 24.15 -8.62 9.61
N PRO A 414 25.04 -7.80 9.03
CA PRO A 414 25.59 -6.60 9.68
C PRO A 414 24.60 -5.43 9.82
N SER A 415 23.30 -5.65 9.64
CA SER A 415 22.22 -4.65 9.77
C SER A 415 20.94 -5.20 10.41
N LEU A 416 20.98 -6.39 11.02
CA LEU A 416 19.82 -6.99 11.70
C LEU A 416 19.92 -6.73 13.21
N GLU A 417 19.36 -5.60 13.65
CA GLU A 417 18.96 -5.37 15.04
C GLU A 417 17.76 -6.27 15.37
N GLY A 418 18.04 -7.57 15.49
CA GLY A 418 17.02 -8.60 15.66
C GLY A 418 17.63 -9.98 15.38
N LYS A 419 17.44 -10.91 16.32
CA LYS A 419 17.90 -12.29 16.18
C LYS A 419 17.07 -13.02 15.11
N GLN A 420 17.47 -12.93 13.84
CA GLN A 420 16.87 -13.72 12.76
C GLN A 420 17.87 -14.76 12.27
N ASN A 421 17.43 -16.02 12.23
CA ASN A 421 18.26 -17.20 11.97
C ASN A 421 18.64 -17.40 10.48
N ALA A 422 18.58 -16.34 9.67
CA ALA A 422 18.92 -16.38 8.24
C ALA A 422 20.36 -16.86 8.02
N LYS A 423 20.52 -17.98 7.31
CA LYS A 423 21.82 -18.62 7.08
C LYS A 423 22.45 -18.03 5.82
N ILE A 424 23.54 -17.29 5.98
CA ILE A 424 24.29 -16.72 4.86
C ILE A 424 25.32 -17.74 4.37
N TYR A 425 25.32 -17.99 3.07
CA TYR A 425 26.29 -18.83 2.40
C TYR A 425 26.95 -18.07 1.27
N TYR A 426 28.28 -18.18 1.20
CA TYR A 426 29.07 -17.64 0.11
C TYR A 426 29.46 -18.77 -0.81
N TYR A 427 28.98 -18.71 -2.06
CA TYR A 427 29.23 -19.72 -3.06
C TYR A 427 30.39 -19.31 -3.94
N ARG A 428 31.41 -20.18 -4.04
CA ARG A 428 32.54 -19.99 -4.93
C ARG A 428 32.58 -21.13 -5.95
N LYS A 429 32.74 -20.80 -7.23
CA LYS A 429 32.88 -21.83 -8.27
C LYS A 429 34.22 -22.56 -8.08
N THR A 430 34.18 -23.90 -8.06
CA THR A 430 35.36 -24.75 -7.83
C THR A 430 36.28 -24.83 -9.06
N SER A 431 35.69 -24.73 -10.24
CA SER A 431 36.39 -24.91 -11.52
C SER A 431 35.78 -24.05 -12.64
N GLY A 432 36.64 -23.54 -13.53
CA GLY A 432 36.25 -22.66 -14.64
C GLY A 432 36.03 -21.19 -14.25
N SER A 433 35.72 -20.35 -15.24
CA SER A 433 35.55 -18.91 -15.01
C SER A 433 34.19 -18.60 -14.36
N ASN A 434 34.20 -17.74 -13.34
CA ASN A 434 32.98 -17.35 -12.60
C ASN A 434 32.19 -16.22 -13.29
N ILE A 435 32.53 -15.92 -14.55
CA ILE A 435 32.05 -14.73 -15.29
C ILE A 435 30.62 -14.95 -15.80
N ASP A 436 30.35 -16.10 -16.44
CA ASP A 436 29.05 -16.37 -17.05
C ASP A 436 27.92 -16.44 -16.01
N TYR A 437 28.19 -17.02 -14.84
CA TYR A 437 27.23 -17.05 -13.74
C TYR A 437 26.90 -15.63 -13.27
N LYS A 438 27.92 -14.82 -12.96
CA LYS A 438 27.72 -13.43 -12.52
C LYS A 438 26.98 -12.61 -13.58
N GLN A 439 27.29 -12.78 -14.86
CA GLN A 439 26.54 -12.13 -15.94
C GLN A 439 25.06 -12.56 -15.98
N LYS A 440 24.74 -13.85 -15.78
CA LYS A 440 23.35 -14.33 -15.74
C LYS A 440 22.60 -13.80 -14.51
N LEU A 441 23.23 -13.83 -13.33
CA LEU A 441 22.69 -13.24 -12.09
C LEU A 441 22.38 -11.74 -12.26
N TRP A 442 23.32 -10.96 -12.79
CA TRP A 442 23.10 -9.53 -13.08
C TRP A 442 22.02 -9.30 -14.14
N LYS A 443 21.93 -10.14 -15.18
CA LYS A 443 20.84 -10.07 -16.17
C LYS A 443 19.46 -10.30 -15.54
N THR A 444 19.34 -11.13 -14.51
CA THR A 444 18.07 -11.35 -13.79
C THR A 444 17.68 -10.16 -12.90
N PHE A 445 18.63 -9.55 -12.20
CA PHE A 445 18.39 -8.32 -11.43
C PHE A 445 18.16 -7.10 -12.35
N GLY A 446 18.65 -7.16 -13.60
CA GLY A 446 18.48 -6.11 -14.60
C GLY A 446 19.24 -4.86 -14.19
N THR A 447 18.50 -3.82 -13.83
CA THR A 447 19.04 -2.53 -13.35
C THR A 447 18.77 -2.27 -11.86
N LEU A 448 18.20 -3.25 -11.15
CA LEU A 448 18.03 -3.18 -9.70
C LEU A 448 19.38 -3.07 -9.01
N ASN A 449 19.51 -2.00 -8.23
CA ASN A 449 20.70 -1.69 -7.46
C ASN A 449 20.43 -1.69 -5.96
N ARG A 450 19.24 -1.26 -5.52
CA ARG A 450 18.84 -1.23 -4.11
C ARG A 450 17.55 -2.01 -3.89
N ILE A 451 17.54 -2.96 -2.96
CA ILE A 451 16.36 -3.72 -2.57
C ILE A 451 16.21 -3.64 -1.05
N ASN A 452 15.04 -3.23 -0.56
CA ASN A 452 14.73 -3.20 0.86
C ASN A 452 13.60 -4.19 1.14
N ILE A 453 13.79 -5.12 2.07
CA ILE A 453 12.88 -6.22 2.39
C ILE A 453 12.51 -6.14 3.87
N GLN A 454 11.24 -5.84 4.13
CA GLN A 454 10.69 -5.55 5.45
C GLN A 454 9.47 -6.45 5.69
N ASN A 455 9.45 -7.18 6.80
CA ASN A 455 8.33 -8.03 7.24
C ASN A 455 7.78 -8.92 6.12
N VAL A 456 8.64 -9.69 5.46
CA VAL A 456 8.16 -10.78 4.59
C VAL A 456 7.93 -11.98 5.49
N SER A 457 6.76 -12.62 5.45
CA SER A 457 6.48 -13.79 6.31
C SER A 457 6.90 -15.13 5.69
N GLY A 458 6.91 -15.23 4.36
CA GLY A 458 7.26 -16.46 3.65
C GLY A 458 8.01 -16.18 2.35
N ILE A 459 9.14 -16.87 2.15
CA ILE A 459 9.82 -16.95 0.85
C ILE A 459 9.70 -18.38 0.35
N ILE A 460 9.01 -18.57 -0.77
CA ILE A 460 8.57 -19.89 -1.27
C ILE A 460 9.76 -20.79 -1.58
N ASP A 461 10.78 -20.25 -2.25
CA ASP A 461 11.95 -20.99 -2.71
C ASP A 461 12.94 -21.32 -1.58
N ARG A 462 12.75 -20.71 -0.39
CA ARG A 462 13.62 -20.73 0.81
C ARG A 462 15.06 -20.24 0.62
N VAL A 463 15.56 -20.19 -0.62
CA VAL A 463 16.90 -19.74 -0.99
C VAL A 463 16.84 -18.42 -1.76
N VAL A 464 17.38 -17.36 -1.16
CA VAL A 464 17.44 -16.01 -1.74
C VAL A 464 18.82 -15.81 -2.37
N SER A 465 18.90 -15.84 -3.69
CA SER A 465 20.15 -15.62 -4.44
C SER A 465 20.39 -14.14 -4.72
N ILE A 466 21.59 -13.64 -4.39
CA ILE A 466 21.97 -12.23 -4.51
C ILE A 466 23.43 -12.03 -4.98
N PRO A 467 23.74 -10.95 -5.72
CA PRO A 467 25.12 -10.58 -6.02
C PRO A 467 25.87 -10.16 -4.76
N LEU A 468 27.06 -10.70 -4.54
CA LEU A 468 27.91 -10.40 -3.39
C LEU A 468 28.14 -8.90 -3.21
N THR A 469 28.34 -8.16 -4.30
CA THR A 469 28.60 -6.71 -4.28
C THR A 469 27.41 -5.88 -3.78
N LEU A 470 26.18 -6.25 -4.14
CA LEU A 470 24.98 -5.57 -3.64
C LEU A 470 24.74 -5.85 -2.15
N PHE A 471 25.16 -7.03 -1.69
CA PHE A 471 25.07 -7.42 -0.29
C PHE A 471 26.14 -6.73 0.57
N SER A 472 27.41 -6.77 0.15
CA SER A 472 28.54 -6.20 0.89
C SER A 472 28.46 -4.67 1.05
N GLU A 473 27.80 -3.99 0.11
CA GLU A 473 27.60 -2.54 0.14
C GLU A 473 26.27 -2.11 0.81
N HIS A 474 25.59 -3.02 1.52
CA HIS A 474 24.30 -2.76 2.19
C HIS A 474 23.21 -2.22 1.24
N ARG A 475 23.30 -2.52 -0.06
CA ARG A 475 22.30 -2.11 -1.06
C ARG A 475 21.10 -3.06 -1.07
N ILE A 476 21.29 -4.31 -0.66
CA ILE A 476 20.20 -5.24 -0.31
C ILE A 476 20.08 -5.29 1.22
N LEU A 477 18.93 -4.89 1.75
CA LEU A 477 18.64 -4.85 3.18
C LEU A 477 17.49 -5.79 3.52
N PHE A 478 17.71 -6.63 4.52
CA PHE A 478 16.69 -7.47 5.15
C PHE A 478 16.48 -6.94 6.56
N GLN A 479 15.27 -6.49 6.88
CA GLN A 479 14.92 -5.97 8.22
C GLN A 479 13.99 -6.91 8.99
N SER A 480 13.16 -7.69 8.29
CA SER A 480 12.47 -8.82 8.92
C SER A 480 12.06 -9.87 7.89
N CYS A 481 12.49 -11.11 8.12
CA CYS A 481 12.31 -12.29 7.27
C CYS A 481 12.14 -13.56 8.15
N PRO A 482 11.48 -14.63 7.65
CA PRO A 482 11.32 -15.87 8.39
C PRO A 482 12.65 -16.57 8.69
N GLU A 483 12.66 -17.33 9.78
CA GLU A 483 13.88 -17.88 10.39
C GLU A 483 14.64 -18.90 9.52
N ASP A 484 13.97 -19.54 8.56
CA ASP A 484 14.52 -20.66 7.77
C ASP A 484 15.04 -20.26 6.36
N ILE A 485 15.33 -18.97 6.10
CA ILE A 485 15.88 -18.54 4.81
C ILE A 485 17.38 -18.82 4.71
N GLU A 486 17.79 -19.40 3.58
CA GLU A 486 19.18 -19.42 3.14
C GLU A 486 19.45 -18.22 2.20
N ILE A 487 20.37 -17.34 2.56
CA ILE A 487 20.83 -16.26 1.68
C ILE A 487 22.09 -16.74 0.95
N ALA A 488 22.01 -16.85 -0.38
CA ALA A 488 23.06 -17.35 -1.24
C ALA A 488 23.76 -16.19 -1.99
N CYS A 489 24.96 -15.84 -1.54
CA CYS A 489 25.79 -14.77 -2.10
C CYS A 489 26.80 -15.32 -3.12
N PHE A 490 26.90 -14.69 -4.30
CA PHE A 490 27.75 -15.12 -5.42
C PHE A 490 28.65 -14.00 -6.00
#